data_AF-A0A958MQ35-F1
#
_entry.id   AF-A0A958MQ35-F1
#
_cell.length_a   1.000
_cell.length_b   1.000
_cell.length_c   1.000
_cell.angle_alpha   90.00
_cell.angle_beta   90.00
_cell.angle_gamma   90.00
#
_symmetry.space_group_name_H-M   'P 1'
#
loop_
_entity.id
_entity.type
_entity.pdbx_description
1 polymer ?
#
loop_
_entity_poly.entity_id
_entity_poly.type
_entity_poly.pdbx_seq_one_letter_code
_entity_poly.pdbx_strand_id
1 'polypeptide(L)' 'MSEVLVVTSKVKKFIKDAGGCNTSAETVAVLSEAVKILCQKGVDQAKKDGRKTVMARDINVDHL' A
#
# COMPACT_ATOMS: atom_id res chain seq x y z
N MET A 1 -5.66 8.75 -14.76
CA MET A 1 -5.95 9.06 -13.34
C MET A 1 -5.40 7.89 -12.54
N SER A 2 -4.40 8.10 -11.68
CA SER A 2 -3.82 7.00 -10.89
C SER A 2 -4.87 6.49 -9.90
N GLU A 3 -5.06 5.17 -9.85
CA GLU A 3 -6.02 4.55 -8.94
C GLU A 3 -5.55 4.70 -7.50
N VAL A 4 -6.44 5.17 -6.64
CA VAL A 4 -6.14 5.39 -5.21
C VAL A 4 -6.54 4.14 -4.43
N LEU A 5 -5.56 3.39 -3.95
CA LEU A 5 -5.76 2.13 -3.20
C LEU A 5 -5.85 2.34 -1.68
N VAL A 6 -5.65 3.58 -1.21
CA VAL A 6 -5.66 3.92 0.22
C VAL A 6 -6.80 4.89 0.55
N VAL A 7 -7.30 4.82 1.79
CA VAL A 7 -8.29 5.79 2.24
C VAL A 7 -7.60 7.12 2.57
N THR A 8 -7.65 8.06 1.64
CA THR A 8 -6.97 9.36 1.71
C THR A 8 -7.17 10.08 3.04
N SER A 9 -8.39 10.09 3.59
CA SER A 9 -8.68 10.75 4.87
C SER A 9 -7.96 10.11 6.06
N LYS A 10 -7.82 8.77 6.07
CA LYS A 10 -7.10 8.04 7.12
C LYS A 10 -5.60 8.31 7.06
N VAL A 11 -5.03 8.32 5.85
CA VAL A 11 -3.60 8.63 5.63
C VAL A 11 -3.29 10.06 6.10
N LYS A 12 -4.10 11.04 5.66
CA LYS A 12 -3.93 12.44 6.06
C LYS A 12 -4.03 12.61 7.57
N LYS A 13 -5.03 11.98 8.18
CA LYS A 13 -5.21 12.01 9.64
C LYS A 13 -4.00 11.40 10.35
N PHE A 14 -3.53 10.23 9.91
CA PHE A 14 -2.36 9.59 10.51
C PHE A 14 -1.11 10.47 10.44
N ILE A 15 -0.80 11.07 9.29
CA ILE A 15 0.36 11.96 9.12
C ILE A 15 0.22 13.21 10.01
N LYS A 16 -0.99 13.76 10.13
CA LYS A 16 -1.27 14.91 11.00
C LYS A 16 -1.12 14.56 12.48
N ASP A 17 -1.67 13.43 12.91
CA ASP A 17 -1.64 12.98 14.30
C ASP A 17 -0.22 12.56 14.73
N ALA A 18 0.55 11.94 13.82
CA ALA A 18 1.91 11.47 14.09
C ALA A 18 2.96 12.57 14.08
N GLY A 19 2.81 13.61 13.24
CA GLY A 19 3.88 14.60 13.02
C GLY A 19 3.41 16.05 12.85
N GLY A 20 2.11 16.35 12.97
CA GLY A 20 1.57 17.69 12.78
C GLY A 20 1.56 18.18 11.32
N CYS A 21 1.99 17.34 10.37
CA CYS A 21 2.17 17.70 8.97
C CYS A 21 0.87 17.68 8.16
N ASN A 22 0.81 18.53 7.14
CA ASN A 22 -0.19 18.41 6.07
C ASN A 22 0.33 17.45 4.98
N THR A 23 -0.57 16.84 4.22
CA THR A 23 -0.22 15.87 3.17
C THR A 23 -0.61 16.39 1.80
N SER A 24 0.32 16.37 0.84
CA SER A 24 0.02 16.75 -0.55
C SER A 24 -0.80 15.68 -1.27
N ALA A 25 -1.44 16.05 -2.38
CA ALA A 25 -2.19 15.10 -3.20
C ALA A 25 -1.27 14.05 -3.84
N GLU A 26 -0.06 14.44 -4.24
CA GLU A 26 0.94 13.55 -4.86
C GLU A 26 1.43 12.47 -3.88
N THR A 27 1.56 12.79 -2.59
CA THR A 27 1.91 11.78 -1.56
C THR A 27 0.92 10.62 -1.55
N VAL A 28 -0.38 10.88 -1.75
CA VAL A 28 -1.41 9.83 -1.77
C VAL A 28 -1.26 8.92 -3.00
N ALA A 29 -0.86 9.48 -4.14
CA ALA A 29 -0.60 8.71 -5.35
C ALA A 29 0.61 7.78 -5.16
N VAL A 30 1.70 8.28 -4.56
CA VAL A 30 2.89 7.47 -4.27
C VAL A 30 2.58 6.33 -3.29
N LEU A 31 1.81 6.61 -2.23
CA LEU A 31 1.40 5.57 -1.29
C LEU A 31 0.51 4.50 -1.94
N SER A 32 -0.38 4.91 -2.86
CA SER A 32 -1.21 3.98 -3.62
C SER A 32 -0.38 3.08 -4.53
N GLU A 33 0.65 3.64 -5.17
CA GLU A 33 1.58 2.85 -6.00
C GLU A 33 2.39 1.86 -5.15
N ALA A 34 2.86 2.26 -3.97
CA ALA A 34 3.54 1.34 -3.04
C ALA A 34 2.64 0.15 -2.65
N VAL A 35 1.38 0.41 -2.29
CA VAL A 35 0.39 -0.64 -2.00
C VAL A 35 0.17 -1.55 -3.21
N LYS A 36 0.07 -0.98 -4.41
CA LYS A 36 -0.09 -1.74 -5.65
C LYS A 36 1.06 -2.71 -5.89
N ILE A 37 2.30 -2.23 -5.73
CA ILE A 37 3.51 -3.05 -5.88
C ILE A 37 3.54 -4.18 -4.85
N LEU A 38 3.19 -3.90 -3.60
CA LEU A 38 3.08 -4.91 -2.54
C LEU A 38 2.04 -5.98 -2.88
N CYS A 39 0.85 -5.57 -3.32
CA CYS A 39 -0.20 -6.48 -3.74
C CYS A 39 0.24 -7.36 -4.92
N GLN A 40 0.92 -6.77 -5.93
CA GLN A 40 1.39 -7.53 -7.08
C GLN A 40 2.41 -8.59 -6.68
N LYS A 41 3.39 -8.22 -5.84
CA LYS A 41 4.36 -9.19 -5.29
C LYS A 41 3.66 -10.32 -4.52
N GLY A 42 2.66 -9.98 -3.70
CA GLY A 42 1.88 -10.98 -2.97
C GLY A 42 1.11 -11.94 -3.88
N VAL A 43 0.49 -11.41 -4.95
CA VAL A 43 -0.16 -12.24 -5.98
C VAL A 43 0.83 -13.17 -6.65
N ASP A 44 2.02 -12.68 -6.99
CA ASP A 44 3.05 -13.49 -7.65
C ASP A 44 3.56 -14.62 -6.74
N GLN A 45 3.75 -14.35 -5.44
CA GLN A 45 4.12 -15.39 -4.47
C GLN A 45 3.00 -16.43 -4.28
N ALA A 46 1.76 -15.99 -4.12
CA ALA A 46 0.62 -16.91 -4.01
C ALA A 46 0.52 -17.83 -5.25
N LYS A 47 0.72 -17.27 -6.45
CA LYS A 47 0.74 -18.03 -7.70
C LYS A 47 1.90 -19.03 -7.77
N LYS A 48 3.11 -18.63 -7.36
CA LYS A 48 4.29 -19.51 -7.31
C LYS A 48 4.05 -20.74 -6.41
N ASP A 49 3.31 -20.53 -5.33
CA ASP A 49 2.90 -21.60 -4.41
C ASP A 49 1.66 -22.39 -4.88
N GLY A 50 1.13 -22.12 -6.07
CA GLY A 50 -0.07 -22.79 -6.61
C GLY A 50 -1.38 -22.38 -5.93
N ARG A 51 -1.39 -21.30 -5.15
CA ARG A 51 -2.56 -20.81 -4.42
C ARG A 51 -3.33 -19.74 -5.20
N LYS A 52 -4.65 -19.70 -5.01
CA LYS A 52 -5.53 -18.63 -5.51
C LYS A 52 -5.78 -17.52 -4.49
N THR A 53 -5.33 -17.72 -3.25
CA THR A 53 -5.52 -16.79 -2.13
C THR A 53 -4.18 -16.21 -1.71
N VAL A 54 -4.07 -14.88 -1.76
CA VAL A 54 -2.96 -14.14 -1.16
C VAL A 54 -3.11 -14.18 0.35
N MET A 55 -2.06 -14.60 1.03
CA MET A 55 -1.98 -14.73 2.49
C MET A 55 -1.06 -13.65 3.05
N ALA A 56 -1.14 -13.39 4.36
CA ALA A 56 -0.31 -12.38 5.02
C ALA A 56 1.20 -12.60 4.77
N ARG A 57 1.66 -13.86 4.73
CA ARG A 57 3.05 -14.23 4.43
C ARG A 57 3.54 -13.84 3.02
N ASP A 58 2.63 -13.55 2.10
CA ASP A 58 2.97 -13.17 0.73
C ASP A 58 3.28 -11.66 0.62
N ILE A 59 2.86 -10.88 1.62
CA ILE A 59 3.09 -9.43 1.68
C ILE A 59 4.31 -9.15 2.55
N ASN A 60 5.43 -8.81 1.92
CA ASN A 60 6.66 -8.43 2.62
C ASN A 60 6.76 -6.90 2.73
N VAL A 61 6.82 -6.40 3.96
CA VAL A 61 6.94 -4.97 4.30
C VAL A 61 8.29 -4.60 4.94
N ASP A 62 9.19 -5.56 5.12
CA ASP A 62 10.44 -5.40 5.90
C ASP A 62 11.48 -4.51 5.21
N HIS A 63 11.24 -4.12 3.95
CA HIS A 63 12.15 -3.33 3.12
C HIS A 63 11.46 -2.10 2.48
N LEU A 64 10.46 -1.54 3.17
CA LEU A 64 9.82 -0.26 2.80
C LEU A 64 10.68 0.96 3.17
#